data_AF-A0A852A7E7-F1
#
_entry.id   AF-A0A852A7E7-F1
#
_cell.length_a   1.000
_cell.length_b   1.000
_cell.length_c   1.000
_cell.angle_alpha   90.00
_cell.angle_beta   90.00
_cell.angle_gamma   90.00
#
_symmetry.space_group_name_H-M   'P 1'
#
loop_
_entity.id
_entity.type
_entity.pdbx_description
1 polymer ?
#
loop_
_entity_poly.entity_id
_entity_poly.type
_entity_poly.pdbx_seq_one_letter_code
_entity_poly.pdbx_strand_id
1 'polypeptide(L)' 'VLQHVRLPLLSPKFLVGTVGSDPLIKSDEECRDLVDEAKNYLLLPQERPLMQGPRTRPRKPIRCGEVLFA' A
#
# COMPACT_ATOMS: atom_id res chain seq x y z
N VAL A 1 1.62 13.03 -0.91
CA VAL A 1 0.55 12.41 -1.76
C VAL A 1 0.48 10.89 -1.60
N LEU A 2 1.63 10.19 -1.65
CA LEU A 2 1.73 8.72 -1.55
C LEU A 2 1.12 8.10 -0.29
N GLN A 3 1.00 8.85 0.82
CA GLN A 3 0.38 8.38 2.06
C GLN A 3 -1.06 7.84 1.92
N HIS A 4 -1.78 8.24 0.86
CA HIS A 4 -3.15 7.79 0.57
C HIS A 4 -3.20 6.51 -0.28
N VAL A 5 -2.04 6.05 -0.78
CA VAL A 5 -1.88 4.80 -1.53
C VAL A 5 -1.77 3.65 -0.53
N ARG A 6 -2.45 2.54 -0.83
CA ARG A 6 -2.43 1.33 0.01
C ARG A 6 -1.32 0.38 -0.42
N LEU A 7 -0.07 0.82 -0.24
CA LEU A 7 1.13 0.05 -0.57
C LEU A 7 1.15 -1.37 0.04
N PRO A 8 0.68 -1.61 1.29
CA PRO A 8 0.64 -2.95 1.88
C PRO A 8 -0.29 -3.94 1.16
N LEU A 9 -1.18 -3.47 0.27
CA LEU A 9 -2.10 -4.28 -0.52
C LEU A 9 -1.56 -4.59 -1.92
N LEU A 10 -0.39 -4.08 -2.28
CA LEU A 10 0.26 -4.37 -3.56
C LEU A 10 0.94 -5.75 -3.53
N SER A 11 1.25 -6.29 -4.71
CA SER A 11 2.05 -7.50 -4.80
C SER A 11 3.50 -7.21 -4.34
N PRO A 12 4.16 -8.15 -3.63
CA PRO A 12 5.55 -7.96 -3.18
C PRO A 12 6.51 -7.65 -4.33
N LYS A 13 6.31 -8.31 -5.49
CA LYS A 13 7.13 -8.11 -6.68
C LYS A 13 7.04 -6.69 -7.21
N PHE A 14 5.84 -6.11 -7.28
CA PHE A 14 5.65 -4.75 -7.78
C PHE A 14 6.15 -3.71 -6.77
N LEU A 15 5.89 -3.94 -5.47
CA LEU A 15 6.34 -3.04 -4.41
C LEU A 15 7.86 -2.92 -4.39
N VAL A 16 8.59 -4.03 -4.47
CA VAL A 16 10.06 -4.02 -4.43
C VAL A 16 10.66 -3.67 -5.79
N GLY A 17 10.17 -4.29 -6.86
CA GLY A 17 10.77 -4.18 -8.18
C GLY A 17 10.51 -2.83 -8.86
N THR A 18 9.32 -2.27 -8.69
CA THR A 18 8.92 -1.02 -9.35
C THR A 18 8.93 0.14 -8.37
N VAL A 19 8.10 0.08 -7.32
CA VAL A 19 7.91 1.23 -6.41
C VAL A 19 9.19 1.53 -5.64
N GLY A 20 9.81 0.53 -5.00
CA GLY A 20 11.04 0.72 -4.23
C GLY A 20 12.26 1.09 -5.08
N SER A 21 12.22 0.84 -6.40
CA SER A 21 13.31 1.17 -7.33
C SER A 21 13.22 2.59 -7.88
N ASP A 22 12.03 3.20 -7.82
CA ASP A 22 11.73 4.51 -8.41
C ASP A 22 12.60 5.62 -7.79
N PRO A 23 13.29 6.45 -8.60
CA PRO A 23 14.12 7.54 -8.10
C PRO A 23 13.36 8.53 -7.21
N LEU A 24 12.09 8.83 -7.53
CA LEU A 24 11.29 9.78 -6.76
C LEU A 24 10.99 9.25 -5.35
N ILE A 25 10.78 7.94 -5.24
CA ILE A 25 10.61 7.27 -3.95
C ILE A 25 11.92 7.32 -3.17
N LYS A 26 13.06 7.05 -3.81
CA LYS A 26 14.36 7.01 -3.12
C LYS A 26 14.84 8.38 -2.65
N SER A 27 14.49 9.44 -3.39
CA SER A 27 14.88 10.82 -3.07
C SER A 27 14.09 11.43 -1.91
N ASP A 28 12.92 10.88 -1.58
CA ASP A 28 12.04 11.40 -0.52
C ASP A 28 12.00 10.42 0.67
N GLU A 29 12.35 10.91 1.85
CA GLU A 29 12.37 10.12 3.09
C GLU A 29 10.98 9.64 3.50
N GLU A 30 9.96 10.50 3.41
CA GLU A 30 8.59 10.10 3.76
C GLU A 30 8.07 8.99 2.84
N CYS A 31 8.44 9.05 1.56
CA CYS A 31 8.08 8.02 0.59
C CYS A 31 8.79 6.69 0.86
N ARG A 32 10.07 6.72 1.30
CA ARG A 32 10.81 5.52 1.69
C ARG A 32 10.16 4.85 2.90
N ASP A 33 9.81 5.62 3.92
CA ASP A 33 9.17 5.10 5.13
C ASP A 33 7.84 4.40 4.82
N LEU A 34 7.03 4.97 3.93
CA LEU A 34 5.77 4.36 3.49
C LEU A 34 5.98 3.02 2.75
N VAL A 35 7.04 2.92 1.94
CA VAL A 35 7.39 1.68 1.24
C VAL A 35 7.94 0.64 2.21
N ASP A 36 8.74 1.05 3.19
CA ASP A 36 9.31 0.16 4.19
C ASP A 36 8.25 -0.35 5.17
N GLU A 37 7.27 0.46 5.57
CA GLU A 37 6.06 0.02 6.28
C GLU A 37 5.36 -1.11 5.52
N ALA A 38 5.17 -0.94 4.20
CA ALA A 38 4.51 -1.92 3.36
C ALA A 38 5.33 -3.20 3.20
N LYS A 39 6.66 -3.10 3.08
CA LYS A 39 7.56 -4.28 3.07
C LYS A 39 7.47 -5.04 4.39
N ASN A 40 7.54 -4.36 5.52
CA ASN A 40 7.42 -4.97 6.85
C ASN A 40 6.10 -5.72 7.00
N TYR A 41 4.99 -5.12 6.55
CA TYR A 41 3.67 -5.77 6.57
C TYR A 41 3.64 -7.08 5.76
N LEU A 42 4.34 -7.12 4.62
CA LEU A 42 4.41 -8.31 3.77
C LEU A 42 5.34 -9.37 4.35
N LEU A 43 6.47 -8.97 4.93
CA LEU A 43 7.50 -9.84 5.50
C LEU A 43 7.12 -10.43 6.87
N LEU A 44 6.27 -9.75 7.65
CA LEU A 44 5.91 -10.12 9.02
C LEU A 44 4.42 -10.52 9.12
N PRO A 45 4.00 -11.67 8.55
CA PRO A 45 2.61 -12.08 8.54
C PRO A 45 2.01 -12.25 9.94
N GLN A 46 2.82 -12.64 10.92
CA GLN A 46 2.39 -12.83 12.32
C GLN A 46 2.09 -11.50 13.03
N GLU A 47 2.72 -10.40 12.60
CA GLU A 47 2.57 -9.08 13.22
C GLU A 47 1.46 -8.24 12.57
N ARG A 48 0.89 -8.69 11.45
CA ARG A 48 -0.19 -7.99 10.73
C ARG A 48 -1.38 -7.58 11.60
N PRO A 49 -1.82 -8.35 12.63
CA PRO A 49 -2.87 -7.89 13.53
C PRO A 49 -2.52 -6.62 14.30
N LEU A 50 -1.24 -6.40 14.59
CA LEU A 50 -0.72 -5.22 15.29
C LEU A 50 -0.45 -4.05 14.32
N MET A 51 -0.19 -4.34 13.05
CA MET A 51 0.09 -3.36 12.00
C MET A 51 -1.17 -2.85 11.27
N GLN A 52 -2.34 -2.92 11.91
CA GLN A 52 -3.59 -2.51 11.27
C GLN A 52 -3.69 -0.99 11.14
N GLY A 53 -4.11 -0.51 9.98
CA GLY A 53 -4.23 0.91 9.69
C GLY A 53 -5.01 1.21 8.41
N PRO A 54 -5.18 2.50 8.06
CA PRO A 54 -5.92 2.92 6.86
C PRO A 54 -5.34 2.34 5.55
N ARG A 55 -4.03 2.04 5.55
CA ARG A 55 -3.27 1.52 4.41
C ARG A 55 -3.31 -0.01 4.28
N THR A 56 -3.57 -0.75 5.37
CA THR A 56 -3.58 -2.22 5.38
C THR A 56 -4.99 -2.81 5.20
N ARG A 57 -6.01 -1.95 5.05
CA ARG A 57 -7.40 -2.36 4.83
C ARG A 57 -7.89 -1.98 3.43
N PRO A 58 -8.51 -2.91 2.67
CA PRO A 58 -9.13 -2.58 1.40
C PRO A 58 -10.14 -1.43 1.52
N ARG A 59 -10.30 -0.66 0.43
CA ARG A 59 -11.32 0.39 0.33
C ARG A 59 -12.69 -0.31 0.41
N LYS A 60 -13.55 0.05 1.36
CA LYS A 60 -14.94 -0.42 1.34
C LYS A 60 -15.64 0.26 0.15
N PRO A 61 -16.25 -0.49 -0.79
CA PRO A 61 -17.05 0.13 -1.82
C PRO A 61 -18.23 0.87 -1.17
N ILE A 62 -18.42 2.13 -1.55
CA ILE A 62 -19.56 2.93 -1.09
C ILE A 62 -20.76 2.47 -1.92
N ARG A 63 -21.42 1.39 -1.45
CA ARG A 63 -22.62 0.78 -2.05
C ARG A 63 -22.38 0.22 -3.46
N CYS A 64 -22.65 -1.08 -3.63
CA CYS A 64 -22.94 -1.64 -4.95
C CYS A 64 -24.35 -1.17 -5.34
N GLY A 65 -24.50 0.12 -5.65
CA GLY A 65 -25.71 0.70 -6.22
C GLY A 65 -25.53 0.80 -7.71
N GLU A 66 -26.34 0.05 -8.46
CA GLU A 66 -26.61 0.12 -9.90
C GLU A 66 -25.55 0.86 -10.73
N VAL A 67 -24.58 0.11 -11.25
CA VAL A 67 -23.76 0.59 -12.36
C VAL A 67 -24.64 0.66 -13.61
N LEU A 68 -25.06 1.86 -14.00
CA LEU A 68 -25.63 2.11 -15.32
C LEU A 68 -24.51 1.97 -16.35
N PHE A 69 -24.58 0.91 -17.15
CA PHE A 69 -23.80 0.84 -18.38
C PHE A 69 -24.50 1.75 -19.40
N ALA A 70 -23.80 2.77 -19.89
CA ALA A 70 -24.21 3.61 -21.00
C ALA A 70 -23.78 2.99 -22.34
#